data_AF-A0AAJ0HHD0-F1
#
_entry.id   AF-A0AAJ0HHD0-F1
#
_cell.length_a   1.000
_cell.length_b   1.000
_cell.length_c   1.000
_cell.angle_alpha   90.00
_cell.angle_beta   90.00
_cell.angle_gamma   90.00
#
_symmetry.space_group_name_H-M   'P 1'
#
loop_
_entity.id
_entity.type
_entity.pdbx_description
1 polymer ?
#
loop_
_entity_poly.entity_id
_entity_poly.type
_entity_poly.pdbx_seq_one_letter_code
_entity_poly.pdbx_strand_id
1 'polypeptide(L)'
;MPPPQNKGATVSLDHAFPLLNSFNSFLTVAIHNILFYRSIYPSATFLSTKAYNLNVHQNRHPKVCDWIRDAVSAVATQIANGQVSRIAVVIHSPLDGPSPSPSPSWSSNPDSSGNAAVPPGSVLERWMFDVSWLPAWPANKAGATGAKAMADFGRTLAKESRSEASRDMPLRAGETPVSGPDVDEQLRGALRRMAHAAEGMAALPTGCTFTVAVELRDEAKAPIGYPQAWIPSEPNLQPASKGKAVAGSDIGGAKATPIRSVEAGPMFFECWVEEAKAKEVLLTAKSKDREQSQ
;
A
#
# COMPACT_ATOMS: atom_id res chain seq x y z
N MET A 1 -21.92 1.64 -2.52
CA MET A 1 -22.02 2.02 -3.96
C MET A 1 -21.89 0.72 -4.74
N PRO A 2 -22.76 0.42 -5.74
CA PRO A 2 -22.49 -0.72 -6.61
C PRO A 2 -21.15 -0.48 -7.31
N PRO A 3 -20.30 -1.49 -7.44
CA PRO A 3 -18.98 -1.25 -7.96
C PRO A 3 -19.05 -0.96 -9.47
N PRO A 4 -18.11 -0.18 -10.02
CA PRO A 4 -18.19 0.32 -11.39
C PRO A 4 -18.22 -0.84 -12.40
N GLN A 5 -19.10 -0.79 -13.41
CA GLN A 5 -19.31 -1.89 -14.37
C GLN A 5 -18.11 -2.16 -15.31
N ASN A 6 -16.97 -1.48 -15.13
CA ASN A 6 -15.80 -1.47 -16.02
C ASN A 6 -14.66 -2.43 -15.60
N LYS A 7 -14.98 -3.54 -14.92
CA LYS A 7 -13.98 -4.58 -14.60
C LYS A 7 -13.38 -5.15 -15.89
N GLY A 8 -12.14 -4.77 -16.19
CA GLY A 8 -11.39 -5.27 -17.35
C GLY A 8 -11.53 -4.44 -18.65
N ALA A 9 -12.04 -3.21 -18.58
CA ALA A 9 -12.01 -2.32 -19.75
C ALA A 9 -10.55 -2.05 -20.17
N THR A 10 -10.22 -2.31 -21.44
CA THR A 10 -8.89 -2.02 -21.99
C THR A 10 -8.77 -0.52 -22.24
N VAL A 11 -7.84 0.14 -21.54
CA VAL A 11 -7.56 1.57 -21.67
C VAL A 11 -6.35 1.77 -22.59
N SER A 12 -6.38 2.79 -23.46
CA SER A 12 -5.24 3.15 -24.31
C SER A 12 -4.00 3.50 -23.47
N LEU A 13 -2.79 3.27 -24.00
CA LEU A 13 -1.56 3.60 -23.26
C LEU A 13 -1.45 5.08 -22.92
N ASP A 14 -1.98 5.93 -23.80
CA ASP A 14 -2.04 7.40 -23.63
C ASP A 14 -2.81 7.81 -22.37
N HIS A 15 -3.85 7.05 -22.01
CA HIS A 15 -4.62 7.26 -20.78
C HIS A 15 -4.06 6.47 -19.59
N ALA A 16 -3.50 5.30 -19.85
CA ALA A 16 -2.95 4.43 -18.83
C ALA A 16 -1.77 5.03 -18.07
N PHE A 17 -0.85 5.62 -18.84
CA PHE A 17 0.42 6.08 -18.33
C PHE A 17 0.27 7.23 -17.33
N PRO A 18 -0.49 8.31 -17.62
CA PRO A 18 -0.75 9.36 -16.64
C PRO A 18 -1.42 8.84 -15.37
N LEU A 19 -2.40 7.93 -15.49
CA LEU A 19 -3.12 7.40 -14.34
C LEU A 19 -2.22 6.57 -13.43
N LEU A 20 -1.42 5.66 -13.99
CA LEU A 20 -0.48 4.88 -13.18
C LEU A 20 0.52 5.81 -12.47
N ASN A 21 1.00 6.86 -13.14
CA ASN A 21 1.91 7.83 -12.52
C ASN A 21 1.25 8.65 -11.40
N SER A 22 -0.01 9.08 -11.58
CA SER A 22 -0.80 9.72 -10.53
C SER A 22 -1.00 8.80 -9.33
N PHE A 23 -1.33 7.52 -9.56
CA PHE A 23 -1.45 6.53 -8.50
C PHE A 23 -0.12 6.28 -7.76
N ASN A 24 1.00 6.15 -8.49
CA ASN A 24 2.33 5.97 -7.89
C ASN A 24 2.75 7.17 -7.03
N SER A 25 2.46 8.38 -7.52
CA SER A 25 2.70 9.62 -6.79
C SER A 25 1.84 9.68 -5.52
N PHE A 26 0.57 9.28 -5.62
CA PHE A 26 -0.33 9.19 -4.48
C PHE A 26 0.15 8.16 -3.46
N LEU A 27 0.50 6.95 -3.88
CA LEU A 27 0.97 5.87 -3.00
C LEU A 27 2.25 6.28 -2.27
N THR A 28 3.19 6.94 -2.96
CA THR A 28 4.41 7.49 -2.35
C THR A 28 4.09 8.49 -1.24
N VAL A 29 3.22 9.46 -1.52
CA VAL A 29 2.79 10.47 -0.54
C VAL A 29 2.01 9.82 0.61
N ALA A 30 1.15 8.86 0.32
CA ALA A 30 0.36 8.13 1.30
C ALA A 30 1.25 7.36 2.27
N ILE A 31 2.26 6.64 1.78
CA ILE A 31 3.24 5.93 2.63
C ILE A 31 3.93 6.92 3.57
N HIS A 32 4.46 8.03 3.06
CA HIS A 32 5.12 9.02 3.93
C HIS A 32 4.18 9.59 5.00
N ASN A 33 2.92 9.89 4.66
CA ASN A 33 1.94 10.37 5.65
C ASN A 33 1.61 9.31 6.69
N ILE A 34 1.41 8.04 6.29
CA ILE A 34 1.20 6.93 7.24
C ILE A 34 2.37 6.85 8.22
N LEU A 35 3.61 6.87 7.72
CA LEU A 35 4.81 6.79 8.55
C LEU A 35 4.92 7.96 9.56
N PHE A 36 4.47 9.15 9.16
CA PHE A 36 4.43 10.32 10.04
C PHE A 36 3.36 10.18 11.12
N TYR A 37 2.10 9.98 10.74
CA TYR A 37 0.97 9.94 11.67
C TYR A 37 0.96 8.73 12.59
N ARG A 38 1.57 7.62 12.16
CA ARG A 38 1.73 6.43 12.99
C ARG A 38 3.05 6.41 13.77
N SER A 39 3.84 7.50 13.70
CA SER A 39 5.09 7.68 14.43
C SER A 39 6.10 6.55 14.22
N ILE A 40 6.17 6.01 13.00
CA ILE A 40 7.13 4.95 12.63
C ILE A 40 8.55 5.51 12.58
N TYR A 41 8.66 6.78 12.18
CA TYR A 41 9.90 7.55 12.29
C TYR A 41 9.63 8.81 13.13
N PRO A 42 10.64 9.37 13.83
CA PRO A 42 10.47 10.59 14.61
C PRO A 42 9.97 11.75 13.74
N SER A 43 9.01 12.54 14.24
CA SER A 43 8.40 13.65 13.50
C SER A 43 9.43 14.68 13.00
N ALA A 44 10.53 14.88 13.74
CA ALA A 44 11.66 15.75 13.36
C ALA A 44 12.40 15.31 12.08
N THR A 45 12.21 14.07 11.64
CA THR A 45 12.76 13.56 10.37
C THR A 45 11.87 13.88 9.16
N PHE A 46 10.70 14.48 9.37
CA PHE A 46 9.80 14.87 8.30
C PHE A 46 9.83 16.37 8.03
N LEU A 47 9.63 16.72 6.76
CA LEU A 47 9.36 18.07 6.32
C LEU A 47 7.88 18.18 5.94
N SER A 48 7.25 19.26 6.36
CA SER A 48 5.93 19.64 5.85
C SER A 48 6.09 20.20 4.45
N THR A 49 5.47 19.55 3.48
CA THR A 49 5.44 19.94 2.07
C THR A 49 4.00 19.97 1.57
N LYS A 50 3.80 20.27 0.29
CA LYS A 50 2.49 20.38 -0.34
C LYS A 50 2.37 19.40 -1.50
N ALA A 51 1.35 18.56 -1.47
CA ALA A 51 0.97 17.66 -2.57
C ALA A 51 -0.54 17.69 -2.76
N TYR A 52 -1.03 17.71 -4.00
CA TYR A 52 -2.46 17.80 -4.30
C TYR A 52 -3.15 18.95 -3.56
N ASN A 53 -2.50 20.10 -3.43
CA ASN A 53 -3.00 21.24 -2.65
C ASN A 53 -3.32 20.94 -1.17
N LEU A 54 -2.73 19.88 -0.59
CA LEU A 54 -2.81 19.50 0.82
C LEU A 54 -1.43 19.59 1.48
N ASN A 55 -1.39 20.00 2.74
CA ASN A 55 -0.17 19.86 3.54
C ASN A 55 0.06 18.38 3.84
N VAL A 56 1.24 17.89 3.51
CA VAL A 56 1.64 16.50 3.68
C VAL A 56 3.02 16.43 4.31
N HIS A 57 3.33 15.30 4.93
CA HIS A 57 4.62 15.07 5.54
C HIS A 57 5.48 14.16 4.67
N GLN A 58 6.72 14.56 4.40
CA GLN A 58 7.70 13.77 3.65
C GLN A 58 8.94 13.52 4.51
N ASN A 59 9.35 12.26 4.64
CA ASN A 59 10.59 11.93 5.35
C ASN A 59 11.79 12.49 4.57
N ARG A 60 12.82 12.99 5.26
CA ARG A 60 14.01 13.58 4.65
C ARG A 60 15.23 12.65 4.63
N HIS A 61 15.12 11.47 5.23
CA HIS A 61 16.22 10.52 5.30
C HIS A 61 16.38 9.81 3.95
N PRO A 62 17.53 9.96 3.26
CA PRO A 62 17.69 9.52 1.87
C PRO A 62 17.41 8.03 1.69
N LYS A 63 17.91 7.17 2.58
CA LYS A 63 17.66 5.72 2.49
C LYS A 63 16.18 5.35 2.62
N VAL A 64 15.40 6.11 3.39
CA VAL A 64 13.96 5.84 3.56
C VAL A 64 13.22 6.28 2.30
N CYS A 65 13.55 7.47 1.78
CA CYS A 65 13.00 7.96 0.52
C CYS A 65 13.32 7.03 -0.65
N ASP A 66 14.56 6.55 -0.75
CA ASP A 66 15.00 5.65 -1.81
C ASP A 66 14.28 4.30 -1.71
N TRP A 67 14.20 3.73 -0.50
CA TRP A 67 13.46 2.48 -0.28
C TRP A 67 11.98 2.60 -0.66
N ILE A 68 11.31 3.69 -0.28
CA ILE A 68 9.89 3.92 -0.64
C ILE A 68 9.75 4.05 -2.15
N ARG A 69 10.65 4.79 -2.82
CA ARG A 69 10.63 4.96 -4.27
C ARG A 69 10.80 3.62 -4.99
N ASP A 70 11.73 2.79 -4.53
CA ASP A 70 12.01 1.47 -5.11
C ASP A 70 10.82 0.52 -4.88
N ALA A 71 10.23 0.52 -3.68
CA ALA A 71 9.04 -0.27 -3.37
C ALA A 71 7.84 0.12 -4.24
N VAL A 72 7.55 1.41 -4.39
CA VAL A 72 6.46 1.90 -5.27
C VAL A 72 6.74 1.58 -6.74
N SER A 73 8.00 1.66 -7.19
CA SER A 73 8.38 1.26 -8.56
C SER A 73 8.15 -0.24 -8.81
N ALA A 74 8.49 -1.08 -7.84
CA ALA A 74 8.23 -2.51 -7.90
C ALA A 74 6.72 -2.81 -7.93
N VAL A 75 5.92 -2.10 -7.12
CA VAL A 75 4.44 -2.20 -7.13
C VAL A 75 3.87 -1.78 -8.48
N ALA A 76 4.33 -0.64 -9.02
CA ALA A 76 3.89 -0.12 -10.32
C ALA A 76 4.10 -1.13 -11.45
N THR A 77 5.22 -1.86 -11.42
CA THR A 77 5.51 -2.93 -12.39
C THR A 77 4.46 -4.04 -12.32
N GLN A 78 4.05 -4.46 -11.12
CA GLN A 78 3.05 -5.50 -10.94
C GLN A 78 1.65 -5.03 -11.34
N ILE A 79 1.28 -3.78 -11.02
CA ILE A 79 0.03 -3.16 -11.46
C ILE A 79 0.00 -3.06 -12.99
N ALA A 80 1.11 -2.62 -13.60
CA ALA A 80 1.23 -2.49 -15.04
C ALA A 80 1.04 -3.84 -15.77
N ASN A 81 1.41 -4.95 -15.14
CA ASN A 81 1.15 -6.30 -15.65
C ASN A 81 -0.29 -6.80 -15.42
N GLY A 82 -1.13 -6.04 -14.69
CA GLY A 82 -2.49 -6.44 -14.35
C GLY A 82 -2.58 -7.59 -13.35
N GLN A 83 -1.52 -7.82 -12.57
CA GLN A 83 -1.38 -8.99 -11.69
C GLN A 83 -1.82 -8.74 -10.25
N VAL A 84 -1.99 -7.49 -9.85
CA VAL A 84 -2.27 -7.10 -8.46
C VAL A 84 -3.77 -7.00 -8.21
N SER A 85 -4.23 -7.55 -7.09
CA SER A 85 -5.56 -7.34 -6.54
C SER A 85 -5.54 -6.26 -5.46
N ARG A 86 -4.57 -6.31 -4.53
CA ARG A 86 -4.46 -5.36 -3.43
C ARG A 86 -3.01 -5.01 -3.11
N ILE A 87 -2.81 -3.84 -2.52
CA ILE A 87 -1.55 -3.37 -1.98
C ILE A 87 -1.75 -3.09 -0.49
N ALA A 88 -0.79 -3.46 0.34
CA ALA A 88 -0.84 -3.25 1.78
C ALA A 88 0.45 -2.57 2.26
N VAL A 89 0.33 -1.46 2.98
CA VAL A 89 1.42 -0.95 3.84
C VAL A 89 1.19 -1.54 5.22
N VAL A 90 2.07 -2.46 5.61
CA VAL A 90 1.92 -3.27 6.83
C VAL A 90 2.83 -2.71 7.91
N ILE A 91 2.28 -2.44 9.09
CA ILE A 91 3.04 -1.99 10.27
C ILE A 91 3.19 -3.18 11.22
N HIS A 92 4.43 -3.43 11.64
CA HIS A 92 4.81 -4.54 12.51
C HIS A 92 5.20 -4.05 13.90
N SER A 93 4.96 -4.90 14.90
CA SER A 93 5.44 -4.67 16.27
C SER A 93 6.97 -4.64 16.32
N PRO A 94 7.55 -4.01 17.35
CA PRO A 94 9.00 -3.95 17.51
C PRO A 94 9.65 -5.33 17.50
N LEU A 95 10.79 -5.45 16.83
CA LEU A 95 11.56 -6.69 16.77
C LEU A 95 12.30 -7.00 18.08
N ASP A 96 12.65 -5.95 18.84
CA ASP A 96 13.38 -6.06 20.11
C ASP A 96 12.45 -6.27 21.33
N GLY A 97 11.25 -6.83 21.11
CA GLY A 97 10.32 -7.15 22.20
C GLY A 97 10.90 -8.20 23.16
N PRO A 98 10.46 -8.23 24.44
CA PRO A 98 10.86 -9.29 25.36
C PRO A 98 10.49 -10.64 24.74
N SER A 99 11.52 -11.42 24.37
CA SER A 99 11.33 -12.79 23.90
C SER A 99 10.54 -13.55 24.97
N PRO A 100 9.46 -14.27 24.63
CA PRO A 100 8.87 -15.21 25.57
C PRO A 100 9.97 -16.22 25.90
N SER A 101 10.46 -16.20 27.15
CA SER A 101 11.45 -17.14 27.62
C SER A 101 10.99 -18.55 27.24
N PRO A 102 11.83 -19.38 26.60
CA PRO A 102 11.42 -20.74 26.26
C PRO A 102 11.13 -21.48 27.57
N SER A 103 9.85 -21.72 27.85
CA SER A 103 9.44 -22.58 28.95
C SER A 103 10.05 -23.97 28.72
N PRO A 104 10.69 -24.57 29.73
CA PRO A 104 11.23 -25.91 29.62
C PRO A 104 10.15 -26.90 29.16
N SER A 105 10.48 -27.79 28.23
CA SER A 105 9.59 -28.73 27.53
C SER A 105 8.87 -29.78 28.41
N TRP A 106 8.92 -29.64 29.73
CA TRP A 106 8.35 -30.56 30.72
C TRP A 106 7.31 -29.90 31.64
N SER A 107 7.09 -28.58 31.55
CA SER A 107 6.01 -27.93 32.29
C SER A 107 4.68 -28.03 31.53
N SER A 108 3.99 -29.15 31.67
CA SER A 108 2.58 -29.30 31.30
C SER A 108 1.68 -28.61 32.32
N ASN A 109 1.83 -27.29 32.49
CA ASN A 109 0.83 -26.45 33.16
C ASN A 109 0.19 -25.55 32.10
N PRO A 110 -1.11 -25.71 31.81
CA PRO A 110 -1.84 -24.70 31.08
C PRO A 110 -2.10 -23.55 32.06
N ASP A 111 -1.09 -22.72 32.29
CA ASP A 111 -1.28 -21.48 33.03
C ASP A 111 -2.21 -20.59 32.19
N SER A 112 -3.50 -20.68 32.50
CA SER A 112 -4.60 -19.87 32.00
C SER A 112 -4.56 -18.44 32.57
N SER A 113 -3.38 -17.86 32.72
CA SER A 113 -3.14 -16.50 33.17
C SER A 113 -2.78 -15.59 31.99
N GLY A 114 -3.70 -15.51 31.01
CA GLY A 114 -4.24 -14.27 30.43
C GLY A 114 -3.34 -13.08 30.05
N ASN A 115 -2.03 -13.21 29.90
CA ASN A 115 -1.15 -12.16 29.37
C ASN A 115 -0.50 -12.68 28.08
N ALA A 116 -1.28 -12.73 27.00
CA ALA A 116 -0.76 -13.07 25.68
C ALA A 116 0.23 -11.98 25.26
N ALA A 117 1.53 -12.22 25.45
CA ALA A 117 2.57 -11.35 24.94
C ALA A 117 2.51 -11.37 23.41
N VAL A 118 2.49 -10.20 22.78
CA VAL A 118 2.50 -10.10 21.32
C VAL A 118 3.89 -10.43 20.80
N PRO A 119 4.04 -11.44 19.92
CA PRO A 119 5.34 -11.80 19.37
C PRO A 119 6.00 -10.62 18.63
N PRO A 120 7.34 -10.49 18.68
CA PRO A 120 8.05 -9.52 17.87
C PRO A 120 7.75 -9.69 16.37
N GLY A 121 7.59 -8.59 15.65
CA GLY A 121 7.25 -8.60 14.21
C GLY A 121 5.78 -8.89 13.88
N SER A 122 4.92 -9.13 14.87
CA SER A 122 3.48 -9.31 14.67
C SER A 122 2.87 -8.10 13.95
N VAL A 123 1.91 -8.35 13.06
CA VAL A 123 1.22 -7.27 12.36
C VAL A 123 0.30 -6.51 13.31
N LEU A 124 0.38 -5.18 13.28
CA LEU A 124 -0.44 -4.28 14.08
C LEU A 124 -1.47 -3.55 13.23
N GLU A 125 -1.08 -3.11 12.03
CA GLU A 125 -1.94 -2.37 11.12
C GLU A 125 -1.65 -2.77 9.67
N ARG A 126 -2.68 -2.80 8.82
CA ARG A 126 -2.55 -2.95 7.36
C ARG A 126 -3.33 -1.83 6.69
N TRP A 127 -2.62 -0.93 6.01
CA TRP A 127 -3.23 0.12 5.21
C TRP A 127 -3.42 -0.42 3.80
N MET A 128 -4.67 -0.71 3.46
CA MET A 128 -5.06 -1.48 2.29
C MET A 128 -5.53 -0.57 1.16
N PHE A 129 -5.11 -0.92 -0.05
CA PHE A 129 -5.52 -0.30 -1.30
C PHE A 129 -6.00 -1.41 -2.26
N ASP A 130 -7.30 -1.50 -2.50
CA ASP A 130 -7.87 -2.43 -3.47
C ASP A 130 -7.79 -1.83 -4.87
N VAL A 131 -6.90 -2.40 -5.67
CA VAL A 131 -6.62 -2.00 -7.05
C VAL A 131 -7.13 -3.05 -8.04
N SER A 132 -7.98 -3.99 -7.60
CA SER A 132 -8.53 -5.05 -8.45
C SER A 132 -9.41 -4.50 -9.58
N TRP A 133 -9.90 -3.28 -9.41
CA TRP A 133 -10.69 -2.54 -10.40
C TRP A 133 -9.85 -1.71 -11.35
N LEU A 134 -8.53 -1.58 -11.12
CA LEU A 134 -7.67 -0.96 -12.12
C LEU A 134 -7.73 -1.76 -13.42
N PRO A 135 -7.76 -1.07 -14.57
CA PRO A 135 -7.82 -1.72 -15.88
C PRO A 135 -6.58 -2.60 -16.08
N ALA A 136 -6.77 -3.72 -16.77
CA ALA A 136 -5.64 -4.47 -17.30
C ALA A 136 -5.06 -3.66 -18.46
N TRP A 137 -3.85 -3.13 -18.26
CA TRP A 137 -3.19 -2.34 -19.30
C TRP A 137 -2.82 -3.25 -20.47
N PRO A 138 -3.14 -2.86 -21.71
CA PRO A 138 -2.97 -3.74 -22.86
C PRO A 138 -1.50 -4.15 -23.00
N ALA A 139 -1.24 -5.45 -22.92
CA ALA A 139 -0.02 -6.03 -23.44
C ALA A 139 0.10 -5.61 -24.91
N ASN A 140 1.23 -5.01 -25.30
CA ASN A 140 1.40 -4.58 -26.67
C ASN A 140 1.26 -5.81 -27.59
N LYS A 141 0.66 -5.66 -28.79
CA LYS A 141 0.36 -6.75 -29.75
C LYS A 141 1.55 -7.70 -30.07
N ALA A 142 2.77 -7.34 -29.65
CA ALA A 142 4.02 -8.07 -29.81
C ALA A 142 4.40 -9.00 -28.62
N GLY A 143 3.47 -9.41 -27.76
CA GLY A 143 3.76 -10.34 -26.65
C GLY A 143 4.57 -9.74 -25.50
N ALA A 144 4.67 -8.41 -25.44
CA ALA A 144 5.34 -7.70 -24.35
C ALA A 144 4.40 -7.56 -23.13
N THR A 145 4.95 -7.71 -21.92
CA THR A 145 4.20 -7.47 -20.67
C THR A 145 3.72 -6.02 -20.59
N GLY A 146 2.61 -5.76 -19.87
CA GLY A 146 2.08 -4.41 -19.70
C GLY A 146 3.10 -3.45 -19.07
N ALA A 147 3.94 -3.92 -18.14
CA ALA A 147 5.05 -3.14 -17.59
C ALA A 147 6.08 -2.71 -18.66
N LYS A 148 6.45 -3.60 -19.59
CA LYS A 148 7.38 -3.25 -20.66
C LYS A 148 6.76 -2.22 -21.60
N ALA A 149 5.50 -2.42 -21.98
CA ALA A 149 4.77 -1.47 -22.83
C ALA A 149 4.71 -0.07 -22.21
N MET A 150 4.40 0.02 -20.91
CA MET A 150 4.37 1.28 -20.15
C MET A 150 5.74 1.95 -20.07
N ALA A 151 6.80 1.16 -19.86
CA ALA A 151 8.17 1.67 -19.81
C ALA A 151 8.66 2.17 -21.17
N ASP A 152 8.36 1.45 -22.26
CA ASP A 152 8.67 1.86 -23.63
C ASP A 152 7.92 3.15 -23.98
N PHE A 153 6.63 3.22 -23.66
CA PHE A 153 5.81 4.41 -23.89
C PHE A 153 6.33 5.64 -23.14
N GLY A 154 6.66 5.49 -21.85
CA GLY A 154 7.26 6.58 -21.07
C GLY A 154 8.59 7.08 -21.61
N ARG A 155 9.44 6.18 -22.15
CA ARG A 155 10.69 6.57 -22.81
C ARG A 155 10.45 7.36 -24.09
N THR A 156 9.45 6.98 -24.89
CA THR A 156 9.08 7.70 -26.11
C THR A 156 8.60 9.11 -25.79
N LEU A 157 7.67 9.27 -24.85
CA LEU A 157 7.21 10.60 -24.40
C LEU A 157 8.35 11.48 -23.86
N ALA A 158 9.27 10.90 -23.07
CA ALA A 158 10.43 11.63 -22.56
C ALA A 158 11.41 12.07 -23.67
N LYS A 159 11.51 11.31 -24.76
CA LYS A 159 12.31 11.67 -25.93
C LYS A 159 11.63 12.76 -26.76
N GLU A 160 10.32 12.66 -26.96
CA GLU A 160 9.51 13.63 -27.71
C GLU A 160 9.49 15.00 -27.04
N SER A 161 9.27 15.05 -25.72
CA SER A 161 9.31 16.29 -24.91
C SER A 161 10.67 16.98 -24.88
N ARG A 162 11.77 16.26 -25.17
CA ARG A 162 13.12 16.84 -25.31
C ARG A 162 13.44 17.33 -26.72
N SER A 163 12.58 17.08 -27.70
CA SER A 163 12.77 17.51 -29.09
C SER A 163 12.00 18.81 -29.38
N GLU A 164 12.67 19.84 -29.92
CA GLU A 164 12.05 21.16 -30.20
C GLU A 164 10.93 21.12 -31.26
N ALA A 165 10.84 20.04 -32.06
CA ALA A 165 9.87 19.87 -33.15
C ALA A 165 8.42 19.55 -32.69
N SER A 166 8.17 19.51 -31.38
CA SER A 166 6.89 19.06 -30.79
C SER A 166 5.90 20.19 -30.47
N ARG A 167 6.22 21.45 -30.79
CA ARG A 167 5.32 22.61 -30.53
C ARG A 167 4.04 22.65 -31.38
N ASP A 168 3.96 21.88 -32.47
CA ASP A 168 2.84 21.90 -33.44
C ASP A 168 2.20 20.52 -33.70
N MET A 169 2.29 19.56 -32.76
CA MET A 169 1.58 18.28 -32.92
C MET A 169 0.10 18.42 -32.52
N PRO A 170 -0.88 18.21 -33.43
CA PRO A 170 -2.28 18.28 -33.07
C PRO A 170 -2.63 17.18 -32.06
N LEU A 171 -3.32 17.57 -30.98
CA LEU A 171 -3.97 16.66 -30.04
C LEU A 171 -4.74 15.60 -30.84
N ARG A 172 -4.45 14.31 -30.63
CA ARG A 172 -5.22 13.21 -31.22
C ARG A 172 -6.67 13.34 -30.80
N ALA A 173 -7.50 13.82 -31.72
CA ALA A 173 -8.93 14.03 -31.50
C ALA A 173 -9.63 12.66 -31.36
N GLY A 174 -10.27 12.41 -30.23
CA GLY A 174 -11.22 11.29 -30.10
C GLY A 174 -11.46 10.71 -28.72
N GLU A 175 -10.61 10.96 -27.72
CA GLU A 175 -10.76 10.33 -26.40
C GLU A 175 -10.96 11.39 -25.31
N THR A 176 -12.00 11.24 -24.47
CA THR A 176 -12.27 12.16 -23.36
C THR A 176 -11.05 12.19 -22.44
N PRO A 177 -10.36 13.33 -22.32
CA PRO A 177 -9.20 13.43 -21.43
C PRO A 177 -9.68 13.15 -20.01
N VAL A 178 -9.03 12.24 -19.30
CA VAL A 178 -9.21 12.20 -17.84
C VAL A 178 -8.73 13.55 -17.33
N SER A 179 -9.65 14.33 -16.75
CA SER A 179 -9.33 15.66 -16.24
C SER A 179 -8.36 15.50 -15.06
N GLY A 180 -7.08 15.82 -15.27
CA GLY A 180 -6.07 15.81 -14.20
C GLY A 180 -6.53 16.49 -12.90
N PRO A 181 -7.23 17.65 -12.97
CA PRO A 181 -7.84 18.27 -11.80
C PRO A 181 -8.85 17.41 -11.03
N ASP A 182 -9.62 16.55 -11.70
CA ASP A 182 -10.55 15.63 -11.04
C ASP A 182 -9.78 14.50 -10.34
N VAL A 183 -8.75 13.95 -10.99
CA VAL A 183 -7.85 12.95 -10.38
C VAL A 183 -7.21 13.50 -9.11
N ASP A 184 -6.59 14.69 -9.19
CA ASP A 184 -5.93 15.31 -8.05
C ASP A 184 -6.89 15.61 -6.90
N GLU A 185 -8.13 16.03 -7.21
CA GLU A 185 -9.17 16.29 -6.22
C GLU A 185 -9.58 15.01 -5.48
N GLN A 186 -9.75 13.90 -6.20
CA GLN A 186 -10.08 12.61 -5.59
C GLN A 186 -8.93 12.07 -4.73
N LEU A 187 -7.69 12.15 -5.21
CA LEU A 187 -6.50 11.72 -4.48
C LEU A 187 -6.26 12.57 -3.23
N ARG A 188 -6.43 13.89 -3.33
CA ARG A 188 -6.43 14.83 -2.19
C ARG A 188 -7.46 14.43 -1.14
N GLY A 189 -8.66 14.09 -1.61
CA GLY A 189 -9.75 13.63 -0.79
C GLY A 189 -9.44 12.34 -0.03
N ALA A 190 -8.73 11.40 -0.65
CA ALA A 190 -8.27 10.17 -0.02
C ALA A 190 -7.17 10.44 1.02
N LEU A 191 -6.13 11.20 0.68
CA LEU A 191 -5.04 11.55 1.60
C LEU A 191 -5.56 12.25 2.87
N ARG A 192 -6.50 13.19 2.72
CA ARG A 192 -7.10 13.88 3.87
C ARG A 192 -7.86 12.92 4.80
N ARG A 193 -8.61 11.97 4.23
CA ARG A 193 -9.32 10.95 5.01
C ARG A 193 -8.37 9.97 5.69
N MET A 194 -7.28 9.59 5.02
CA MET A 194 -6.23 8.75 5.61
C MET A 194 -5.56 9.43 6.81
N ALA A 195 -5.18 10.71 6.67
CA ALA A 195 -4.60 11.49 7.75
C ALA A 195 -5.54 11.55 8.98
N HIS A 196 -6.80 11.92 8.74
CA HIS A 196 -7.82 11.96 9.80
C HIS A 196 -8.02 10.60 10.47
N ALA A 197 -8.04 9.50 9.70
CA ALA A 197 -8.14 8.16 10.26
C ALA A 197 -6.93 7.83 11.13
N ALA A 198 -5.71 8.14 10.66
CA ALA A 198 -4.47 7.89 11.38
C ALA A 198 -4.36 8.66 12.70
N GLU A 199 -4.82 9.93 12.72
CA GLU A 199 -4.86 10.78 13.92
C GLU A 199 -5.83 10.25 14.98
N GLY A 200 -6.95 9.67 14.55
CA GLY A 200 -7.95 9.09 15.46
C GLY A 200 -7.58 7.72 16.03
N MET A 201 -6.48 7.10 15.59
CA MET A 201 -6.07 5.76 15.99
C MET A 201 -5.16 5.79 17.22
N ALA A 202 -5.36 4.82 18.14
CA ALA A 202 -4.52 4.65 19.33
C ALA A 202 -3.03 4.58 18.99
N ALA A 203 -2.18 5.20 19.81
CA ALA A 203 -0.74 5.29 19.55
C ALA A 203 -0.05 3.92 19.53
N LEU A 204 0.85 3.72 18.56
CA LEU A 204 1.66 2.51 18.46
C LEU A 204 2.81 2.51 19.46
N PRO A 205 3.33 1.33 19.85
CA PRO A 205 4.59 1.22 20.57
C PRO A 205 5.76 1.86 19.80
N THR A 206 6.76 2.33 20.53
CA THR A 206 8.03 2.76 19.94
C THR A 206 8.79 1.58 19.34
N GLY A 207 9.44 1.77 18.19
CA GLY A 207 10.23 0.73 17.53
C GLY A 207 9.45 -0.14 16.53
N CYS A 208 8.20 0.22 16.22
CA CYS A 208 7.47 -0.44 15.13
C CYS A 208 8.19 -0.25 13.79
N THR A 209 8.11 -1.25 12.93
CA THR A 209 8.67 -1.22 11.58
C THR A 209 7.54 -1.33 10.54
N PHE A 210 7.87 -1.26 9.25
CA PHE A 210 6.85 -1.40 8.20
C PHE A 210 7.39 -2.14 6.98
N THR A 211 6.47 -2.73 6.22
CA THR A 211 6.73 -3.36 4.92
C THR A 211 5.65 -2.98 3.91
N VAL A 212 5.90 -3.25 2.62
CA VAL A 212 4.90 -3.13 1.55
C VAL A 212 4.68 -4.52 0.98
N ALA A 213 3.42 -4.95 0.93
CA ALA A 213 3.01 -6.23 0.37
C ALA A 213 2.03 -6.02 -0.78
N VAL A 214 2.03 -6.95 -1.72
CA VAL A 214 1.04 -7.01 -2.81
C VAL A 214 0.32 -8.36 -2.76
N GLU A 215 -1.00 -8.31 -2.83
CA GLU A 215 -1.82 -9.49 -3.05
C GLU A 215 -2.02 -9.61 -4.56
N LEU A 216 -1.69 -10.77 -5.10
CA LEU A 216 -1.85 -11.06 -6.52
C LEU A 216 -3.28 -11.52 -6.81
N ARG A 217 -3.71 -11.38 -8.07
CA ARG A 217 -4.95 -11.98 -8.56
C ARG A 217 -4.79 -13.51 -8.63
N ASP A 218 -5.90 -14.25 -8.55
CA ASP A 218 -5.89 -15.72 -8.47
C ASP A 218 -5.18 -16.43 -9.63
N GLU A 219 -5.15 -15.80 -10.82
CA GLU A 219 -4.52 -16.34 -12.02
C GLU A 219 -3.09 -15.81 -12.25
N ALA A 220 -2.63 -14.87 -11.42
CA ALA A 220 -1.34 -14.26 -11.59
C ALA A 220 -0.22 -15.20 -11.09
N LYS A 221 0.86 -15.27 -11.88
CA LYS A 221 2.08 -15.98 -11.50
C LYS A 221 2.88 -15.14 -10.50
N ALA A 222 3.56 -15.81 -9.58
CA ALA A 222 4.50 -15.16 -8.69
C ALA A 222 5.54 -14.35 -9.50
N PRO A 223 5.84 -13.10 -9.09
CA PRO A 223 6.82 -12.26 -9.76
C PRO A 223 8.24 -12.78 -9.46
N ILE A 224 8.66 -13.77 -10.23
CA ILE A 224 10.00 -14.33 -10.21
C ILE A 224 10.80 -13.60 -11.30
N GLY A 225 11.89 -12.95 -10.92
CA GLY A 225 12.69 -12.15 -11.85
C GLY A 225 13.97 -11.63 -11.22
N TYR A 226 14.91 -11.19 -12.06
CA TYR A 226 16.13 -10.53 -11.62
C TYR A 226 16.10 -9.04 -12.01
N PRO A 227 16.32 -8.10 -11.07
CA PRO A 227 16.53 -8.31 -9.63
C PRO A 227 15.27 -8.82 -8.91
N GLN A 228 15.45 -9.67 -7.89
CA GLN A 228 14.36 -10.31 -7.13
C GLN A 228 13.78 -9.32 -6.10
N ALA A 229 12.92 -8.42 -6.55
CA ALA A 229 12.31 -7.39 -5.70
C ALA A 229 11.26 -7.93 -4.71
N TRP A 230 10.72 -9.13 -4.95
CA TRP A 230 9.61 -9.69 -4.19
C TRP A 230 9.99 -11.03 -3.56
N ILE A 231 9.54 -11.24 -2.32
CA ILE A 231 9.55 -12.53 -1.65
C ILE A 231 8.12 -12.86 -1.19
N PRO A 232 7.74 -14.14 -1.09
CA PRO A 232 6.47 -14.52 -0.48
C PRO A 232 6.37 -13.98 0.96
N SER A 233 5.19 -13.48 1.34
CA SER A 233 4.93 -13.05 2.71
C SER A 233 4.91 -14.23 3.69
N GLU A 234 5.04 -13.94 4.97
CA GLU A 234 4.90 -14.95 6.03
C GLU A 234 3.51 -15.61 6.00
N PRO A 235 3.37 -16.89 6.43
CA PRO A 235 2.12 -17.65 6.30
C PRO A 235 0.89 -17.02 6.97
N ASN A 236 1.07 -16.27 8.06
CA ASN A 236 0.04 -15.50 8.78
C ASN A 236 -0.51 -14.32 7.97
N LEU A 237 0.23 -13.84 6.96
CA LEU A 237 -0.14 -12.72 6.09
C LEU A 237 -0.49 -13.15 4.67
N GLN A 238 -0.65 -14.45 4.42
CA GLN A 238 -1.09 -14.95 3.13
C GLN A 238 -2.61 -15.11 3.10
N PRO A 239 -3.32 -14.51 2.13
CA PRO A 239 -4.75 -14.74 1.96
C PRO A 239 -5.04 -16.19 1.57
N ALA A 240 -6.31 -16.59 1.69
CA ALA A 240 -6.75 -17.88 1.17
C ALA A 240 -6.51 -17.94 -0.34
N SER A 241 -6.07 -19.10 -0.84
CA SER A 241 -5.81 -19.35 -2.25
C SER A 241 -6.19 -20.78 -2.62
N LYS A 242 -6.15 -21.13 -3.91
CA LYS A 242 -6.46 -22.49 -4.39
C LYS A 242 -5.62 -23.58 -3.70
N GLY A 243 -4.39 -23.27 -3.28
CA GLY A 243 -3.49 -24.19 -2.56
C GLY A 243 -3.58 -24.10 -1.03
N LYS A 244 -4.29 -23.12 -0.48
CA LYS A 244 -4.42 -22.88 0.96
C LYS A 244 -5.80 -22.31 1.27
N ALA A 245 -6.74 -23.17 1.66
CA ALA A 245 -8.15 -22.80 1.84
C ALA A 245 -8.38 -21.80 2.98
N VAL A 246 -7.49 -21.78 3.99
CA VAL A 246 -7.62 -20.90 5.17
C VAL A 246 -6.63 -19.76 5.06
N ALA A 247 -7.14 -18.52 5.15
CA ALA A 247 -6.30 -17.33 5.22
C ALA A 247 -5.42 -17.35 6.47
N GLY A 248 -4.26 -16.69 6.41
CA GLY A 248 -3.40 -16.51 7.58
C GLY A 248 -4.12 -15.77 8.73
N SER A 249 -3.68 -16.02 9.96
CA SER A 249 -4.32 -15.53 11.19
C SER A 249 -4.45 -14.00 11.27
N ASP A 250 -3.61 -13.28 10.53
CA ASP A 250 -3.48 -11.83 10.60
C ASP A 250 -4.22 -11.12 9.45
N ILE A 251 -4.89 -11.88 8.57
CA ILE A 251 -5.73 -11.36 7.50
C ILE A 251 -7.10 -10.92 8.06
N GLY A 252 -7.57 -9.73 7.66
CA GLY A 252 -8.87 -9.17 8.03
C GLY A 252 -8.87 -8.39 9.36
N GLY A 253 -7.84 -8.57 10.18
CA GLY A 253 -7.67 -7.87 11.45
C GLY A 253 -8.78 -8.15 12.48
N ALA A 254 -8.72 -7.41 13.60
CA ALA A 254 -9.79 -7.32 14.59
C ALA A 254 -10.85 -6.28 14.20
N LYS A 255 -10.41 -5.20 13.53
CA LYS A 255 -11.27 -4.09 13.12
C LYS A 255 -10.84 -3.55 11.76
N ALA A 256 -11.81 -3.35 10.86
CA ALA A 256 -11.59 -2.71 9.57
C ALA A 256 -12.31 -1.36 9.52
N THR A 257 -11.58 -0.29 9.17
CA THR A 257 -12.13 1.06 9.07
C THR A 257 -12.06 1.52 7.61
N PRO A 258 -13.19 1.68 6.90
CA PRO A 258 -13.19 2.20 5.54
C PRO A 258 -12.73 3.65 5.53
N ILE A 259 -11.86 4.01 4.59
CA ILE A 259 -11.31 5.36 4.47
C ILE A 259 -12.02 6.12 3.35
N ARG A 260 -11.90 5.63 2.10
CA ARG A 260 -12.48 6.28 0.92
C ARG A 260 -12.36 5.39 -0.32
N SER A 261 -13.34 5.46 -1.21
CA SER A 261 -13.22 5.04 -2.61
C SER A 261 -12.80 6.23 -3.48
N VAL A 262 -11.86 6.02 -4.39
CA VAL A 262 -11.40 6.99 -5.38
C VAL A 262 -11.93 6.54 -6.74
N GLU A 263 -12.62 7.45 -7.43
CA GLU A 263 -13.16 7.24 -8.77
C GLU A 263 -12.80 8.46 -9.62
N ALA A 264 -11.89 8.29 -10.57
CA ALA A 264 -11.46 9.34 -11.50
C ALA A 264 -11.22 8.73 -12.89
N GLY A 265 -12.22 8.85 -13.77
CA GLY A 265 -12.20 8.19 -15.07
C GLY A 265 -12.08 6.66 -14.92
N PRO A 266 -11.12 5.99 -15.58
CA PRO A 266 -10.95 4.55 -15.45
C PRO A 266 -10.11 4.15 -14.23
N MET A 267 -9.65 5.10 -13.41
CA MET A 267 -9.01 4.80 -12.13
C MET A 267 -10.09 4.65 -11.05
N PHE A 268 -10.27 3.42 -10.57
CA PHE A 268 -11.03 3.13 -9.36
C PHE A 268 -10.18 2.32 -8.39
N PHE A 269 -10.12 2.76 -7.13
CA PHE A 269 -9.56 1.97 -6.05
C PHE A 269 -10.20 2.33 -4.71
N GLU A 270 -10.19 1.39 -3.78
CA GLU A 270 -10.73 1.59 -2.43
C GLU A 270 -9.62 1.54 -1.39
N CYS A 271 -9.74 2.38 -0.36
CA CYS A 271 -8.80 2.42 0.76
C CYS A 271 -9.51 2.10 2.07
N TRP A 272 -8.89 1.26 2.90
CA TRP A 272 -9.28 1.03 4.28
C TRP A 272 -8.04 0.72 5.13
N VAL A 273 -8.21 0.74 6.45
CA VAL A 273 -7.18 0.28 7.39
C VAL A 273 -7.71 -0.88 8.22
N GLU A 274 -6.93 -1.94 8.33
CA GLU A 274 -7.18 -3.08 9.21
C GLU A 274 -6.29 -2.95 10.45
N GLU A 275 -6.90 -2.93 11.63
CA GLU A 275 -6.22 -3.03 12.92
C GLU A 275 -6.18 -4.50 13.33
N ALA A 276 -5.00 -5.06 13.54
CA ALA A 276 -4.84 -6.48 13.83
C ALA A 276 -5.15 -6.83 15.29
N LYS A 277 -5.48 -8.10 15.57
CA LYS A 277 -5.74 -8.61 16.92
C LYS A 277 -4.57 -8.37 17.87
N ALA A 278 -3.34 -8.48 17.37
CA ALA A 278 -2.14 -8.16 18.15
C ALA A 278 -2.12 -6.70 18.65
N LYS A 279 -2.65 -5.75 17.88
CA LYS A 279 -2.77 -4.36 18.34
C LYS A 279 -3.75 -4.22 19.50
N GLU A 280 -4.89 -4.91 19.45
CA GLU A 280 -5.87 -4.92 20.54
C GLU A 280 -5.25 -5.45 21.85
N VAL A 281 -4.55 -6.58 21.77
CA VAL A 281 -3.85 -7.18 22.91
C VAL A 281 -2.83 -6.22 23.53
N LEU A 282 -2.04 -5.51 22.71
CA LEU A 282 -1.08 -4.51 23.20
C LEU A 282 -1.76 -3.33 23.89
N LEU A 283 -2.91 -2.89 23.40
CA LEU A 283 -3.64 -1.78 24.00
C LEU A 283 -4.26 -2.19 25.34
N THR A 284 -4.81 -3.41 25.44
CA THR A 284 -5.35 -3.96 26.69
C THR A 284 -4.26 -4.18 27.74
N ALA A 285 -3.07 -4.63 27.34
CA ALA A 285 -1.94 -4.76 28.27
C ALA A 285 -1.53 -3.38 28.85
N LYS A 286 -1.39 -2.36 27.99
CA LYS A 286 -1.06 -1.00 28.42
C LYS A 286 -2.08 -0.35 29.35
N SER A 287 -3.37 -0.66 29.20
CA SER A 287 -4.40 -0.12 30.11
C SER A 287 -4.29 -0.73 31.50
N LYS A 288 -4.04 -2.05 31.59
CA LYS A 288 -3.84 -2.75 32.87
C LYS A 288 -2.61 -2.24 33.63
N ASP A 289 -1.49 -2.02 32.94
CA ASP A 289 -0.26 -1.49 33.56
C ASP A 289 -0.46 -0.09 34.16
N ARG A 290 -1.29 0.74 33.51
CA ARG A 290 -1.64 2.08 34.01
C ARG A 290 -2.53 2.03 35.25
N GLU A 291 -3.47 1.09 35.31
CA GLU A 291 -4.36 0.90 36.48
C GLU A 291 -3.61 0.32 37.68
N GLN A 292 -2.57 -0.50 37.49
CA GLN A 292 -1.76 -1.06 38.57
C GLN A 292 -0.69 -0.11 39.12
N SER A 293 -0.36 0.95 38.40
CA SER A 293 0.63 1.96 38.81
C SER A 293 0.00 3.17 39.53
N GLN A 294 -1.32 3.17 39.74
CA GLN A 294 -2.08 4.15 40.51
C GLN A 294 -2.46 3.59 41.87
#